data_AF-Q765X8-F1
#
_entry.id   AF-Q765X8-F1
#
_cell.length_a   1.000
_cell.length_b   1.000
_cell.length_c   1.000
_cell.angle_alpha   90.00
_cell.angle_beta   90.00
_cell.angle_gamma   90.00
#
_symmetry.space_group_name_H-M   'P 1'
#
loop_
_entity.id
_entity.type
_entity.pdbx_description
1 polymer ?
#
loop_
_entity_poly.entity_id
_entity_poly.type
_entity_poly.pdbx_seq_one_letter_code
_entity_poly.pdbx_strand_id
1 'polypeptide(L)'
;MNTNREASLYYQPELPVHCSDKNQKVPFCCVVSIPHGFELVSPSHPKMVYILDCLATIKEMCRKTVQVDDCGHAEVDLHVLKVKGCIPFIINIEVKPKGNRETCFTDPHAKEISLCCDGNVCVDHVLKCSVGSLPDVHIDCQYVTVCDLQMRPVHEGACQFVKISGEFQFYSL
;
A
#
# COMPACT_ATOMS: atom_id res chain seq x y z
N MET A 1 -38.50 9.34 -49.94
CA MET A 1 -38.48 8.33 -48.86
C MET A 1 -37.50 7.24 -49.26
N ASN A 2 -36.68 6.81 -48.30
CA ASN A 2 -35.65 5.75 -48.31
C ASN A 2 -34.28 6.10 -48.90
N THR A 3 -33.48 6.79 -48.08
CA THR A 3 -32.01 6.74 -48.05
C THR A 3 -31.58 5.61 -47.13
N ASN A 4 -30.87 4.61 -47.67
CA ASN A 4 -30.26 3.53 -46.88
C ASN A 4 -29.03 4.08 -46.14
N ARG A 5 -29.11 4.08 -44.80
CA ARG A 5 -27.99 4.34 -43.90
C ARG A 5 -27.19 3.05 -43.71
N GLU A 6 -25.94 3.06 -44.13
CA GLU A 6 -24.92 2.19 -43.58
C GLU A 6 -24.69 2.60 -42.11
N ALA A 7 -24.86 1.65 -41.19
CA ALA A 7 -24.51 1.81 -39.80
C ALA A 7 -23.50 0.72 -39.44
N SER A 8 -22.22 1.07 -39.61
CA SER A 8 -21.08 0.38 -39.03
C SER A 8 -21.14 0.52 -37.51
N LEU A 9 -21.52 -0.55 -36.82
CA LEU A 9 -21.44 -0.62 -35.37
C LEU A 9 -20.09 -1.24 -34.97
N TYR A 10 -19.29 -0.38 -34.38
CA TYR A 10 -17.97 -0.59 -33.82
C TYR A 10 -17.86 -1.88 -33.02
N TYR A 11 -17.01 -2.80 -33.49
CA TYR A 11 -16.38 -3.79 -32.63
C TYR A 11 -15.48 -3.04 -31.64
N GLN A 12 -15.76 -3.14 -30.34
CA GLN A 12 -14.80 -2.78 -29.31
C GLN A 12 -13.85 -3.96 -29.14
N PRO A 13 -12.54 -3.83 -29.44
CA PRO A 13 -11.58 -4.84 -29.03
C PRO A 13 -11.54 -4.85 -27.51
N GLU A 14 -11.66 -6.04 -26.92
CA GLU A 14 -11.37 -6.22 -25.49
C GLU A 14 -9.98 -5.65 -25.21
N LEU A 15 -9.92 -4.72 -24.25
CA LEU A 15 -8.70 -4.05 -23.84
C LEU A 15 -7.60 -5.09 -23.57
N PRO A 16 -6.36 -4.89 -24.09
CA PRO A 16 -5.22 -5.65 -23.63
C PRO A 16 -5.17 -5.56 -22.11
N VAL A 17 -4.92 -6.66 -21.42
CA VAL A 17 -4.59 -6.64 -19.99
C VAL A 17 -3.33 -5.78 -19.87
N HIS A 18 -3.54 -4.48 -19.66
CA HIS A 18 -2.51 -3.56 -19.29
C HIS A 18 -1.98 -4.15 -17.99
N CYS A 19 -0.72 -4.59 -17.97
CA CYS A 19 0.01 -4.65 -16.71
C CYS A 19 -0.06 -3.21 -16.21
N SER A 20 -1.01 -2.96 -15.30
CA SER A 20 -1.40 -1.63 -14.93
C SER A 20 -0.25 -1.03 -14.15
N ASP A 21 0.46 -0.07 -14.74
CA ASP A 21 1.44 0.78 -14.05
C ASP A 21 0.80 1.61 -12.91
N LYS A 22 -0.51 1.47 -12.68
CA LYS A 22 -1.29 2.46 -11.94
C LYS A 22 -1.61 2.14 -10.50
N ASN A 23 -1.09 1.08 -9.88
CA ASN A 23 -1.16 0.96 -8.42
C ASN A 23 -0.03 0.08 -7.86
N GLN A 24 1.17 0.65 -7.83
CA GLN A 24 2.29 0.13 -7.03
C GLN A 24 2.17 0.53 -5.56
N LYS A 25 0.97 0.88 -5.09
CA LYS A 25 0.73 1.34 -3.73
C LYS A 25 -0.19 0.38 -2.99
N VAL A 26 0.17 0.07 -1.75
CA VAL A 26 -0.59 -0.82 -0.87
C VAL A 26 -0.98 -0.05 0.38
N PRO A 27 -2.27 0.27 0.58
CA PRO A 27 -2.69 1.07 1.71
C PRO A 27 -2.59 0.29 3.02
N PHE A 28 -2.23 0.99 4.09
CA PHE A 28 -2.30 0.48 5.45
C PHE A 28 -3.04 1.45 6.36
N CYS A 29 -3.56 0.91 7.45
CA CYS A 29 -4.27 1.67 8.46
C CYS A 29 -4.10 1.02 9.82
N CYS A 30 -3.94 1.84 10.85
CA CYS A 30 -3.76 1.44 12.22
C CYS A 30 -4.46 2.46 13.13
N VAL A 31 -5.10 2.02 14.21
CA VAL A 31 -5.84 2.89 15.12
C VAL A 31 -5.29 2.72 16.53
N VAL A 32 -4.90 3.84 17.14
CA VAL A 32 -4.46 3.89 18.54
C VAL A 32 -5.56 4.52 19.38
N SER A 33 -5.94 3.87 20.48
CA SER A 33 -6.82 4.49 21.48
C SER A 33 -5.99 5.38 22.41
N ILE A 34 -6.45 6.63 22.61
CA ILE A 34 -5.83 7.56 23.56
C ILE A 34 -6.53 7.38 24.91
N PRO A 35 -5.82 6.94 25.96
CA PRO A 35 -6.43 6.76 27.27
C PRO A 35 -6.99 8.07 27.82
N HIS A 36 -8.07 7.95 28.58
CA HIS A 36 -8.67 9.12 29.23
C HIS A 36 -7.66 9.81 30.16
N GLY A 37 -7.56 11.14 30.06
CA GLY A 37 -6.59 11.92 30.82
C GLY A 37 -5.26 12.15 30.10
N PHE A 38 -5.11 11.65 28.87
CA PHE A 38 -3.96 11.91 28.00
C PHE A 38 -4.38 12.71 26.76
N GLU A 39 -3.39 13.32 26.12
CA GLU A 39 -3.53 14.01 24.84
C GLU A 39 -2.27 13.79 23.98
N LEU A 40 -2.42 13.92 22.67
CA LEU A 40 -1.29 13.88 21.72
C LEU A 40 -0.29 15.00 22.01
N VAL A 41 1.00 14.69 21.97
CA VAL A 41 2.08 15.69 21.96
C VAL A 41 2.05 16.43 20.61
N SER A 42 2.11 17.76 20.60
CA SER A 42 2.10 18.56 19.37
C SER A 42 3.42 19.31 19.17
N PRO A 43 4.03 19.30 17.97
CA PRO A 43 3.60 18.57 16.77
C PRO A 43 3.86 17.06 16.89
N SER A 44 2.86 16.25 16.53
CA SER A 44 2.99 14.80 16.60
C SER A 44 3.47 14.25 15.26
N HIS A 45 4.55 13.46 15.28
CA HIS A 45 5.04 12.74 14.11
C HIS A 45 5.06 11.24 14.45
N PRO A 46 4.24 10.41 13.76
CA PRO A 46 4.26 8.99 14.00
C PRO A 46 5.62 8.43 13.57
N LYS A 47 6.20 7.58 14.42
CA LYS A 47 7.41 6.82 14.12
C LYS A 47 6.97 5.41 13.71
N MET A 48 7.49 4.92 12.59
CA MET A 48 7.08 3.65 11.99
C MET A 48 8.29 2.77 11.70
N VAL A 49 8.14 1.47 11.94
CA VAL A 49 9.06 0.42 11.48
C VAL A 49 8.26 -0.67 10.78
N TYR A 50 8.83 -1.27 9.74
CA TYR A 50 8.24 -2.37 8.99
C TYR A 50 9.32 -3.35 8.53
N ILE A 51 8.92 -4.59 8.27
CA ILE A 51 9.83 -5.69 7.88
C ILE A 51 9.37 -6.28 6.55
N LEU A 52 10.32 -6.58 5.66
CA LEU A 52 10.04 -7.06 4.30
C LEU A 52 10.33 -8.57 4.11
N ASP A 53 10.85 -9.25 5.12
CA ASP A 53 11.29 -10.66 5.06
C ASP A 53 10.18 -11.64 4.66
N CYS A 54 8.92 -11.26 4.86
CA CYS A 54 7.74 -12.04 4.48
C CYS A 54 7.30 -11.80 3.03
N LEU A 55 8.03 -10.99 2.25
CA LEU A 55 7.80 -10.78 0.82
C LEU A 55 8.68 -11.72 -0.01
N ALA A 56 8.09 -12.30 -1.04
CA ALA A 56 8.78 -13.11 -2.03
C ALA A 56 8.54 -12.56 -3.43
N THR A 57 9.56 -12.66 -4.30
CA THR A 57 9.40 -12.43 -5.74
C THR A 57 9.05 -13.74 -6.43
N ILE A 58 8.02 -13.72 -7.26
CA ILE A 58 7.51 -14.88 -7.97
C ILE A 58 7.54 -14.57 -9.46
N LYS A 59 8.07 -15.51 -10.25
CA LYS A 59 8.01 -15.46 -11.71
C LYS A 59 6.98 -16.47 -12.19
N GLU A 60 5.98 -15.98 -12.90
CA GLU A 60 4.94 -16.78 -13.52
C GLU A 60 5.02 -16.65 -15.04
N MET A 61 4.52 -17.64 -15.77
CA MET A 61 4.37 -17.58 -17.21
C MET A 61 2.90 -17.76 -17.55
N CYS A 62 2.38 -16.90 -18.41
CA CYS A 62 1.01 -16.97 -18.90
C CYS A 62 0.98 -16.81 -20.42
N ARG A 63 0.06 -17.51 -21.08
CA ARG A 63 -0.17 -17.33 -22.52
C ARG A 63 -1.16 -16.22 -22.78
N LYS A 64 -0.86 -15.40 -23.78
CA LYS A 64 -1.71 -14.32 -24.23
C LYS A 64 -1.82 -14.34 -25.74
N THR A 65 -3.06 -14.29 -26.22
CA THR A 65 -3.37 -14.05 -27.62
C THR A 65 -3.23 -12.56 -27.90
N VAL A 66 -2.40 -12.19 -28.86
CA VAL A 66 -2.28 -10.82 -29.38
C VAL A 66 -2.79 -10.79 -30.82
N GLN A 67 -3.43 -9.69 -31.22
CA GLN A 67 -3.70 -9.45 -32.63
C GLN A 67 -2.46 -8.84 -33.28
N VAL A 68 -2.10 -9.40 -34.43
CA VAL A 68 -1.02 -8.93 -35.29
C VAL A 68 -1.67 -8.40 -36.55
N ASP A 69 -1.43 -7.13 -36.83
CA ASP A 69 -1.96 -6.45 -38.02
C ASP A 69 -1.62 -7.27 -39.28
N ASP A 70 -2.63 -7.46 -40.12
CA ASP A 70 -2.57 -8.23 -41.38
C ASP A 70 -2.18 -9.72 -41.25
N CYS A 71 -1.99 -10.24 -40.03
CA CYS A 71 -1.54 -11.61 -39.77
C CYS A 71 -2.49 -12.43 -38.88
N GLY A 72 -3.52 -11.81 -38.29
CA GLY A 72 -4.49 -12.48 -37.44
C GLY A 72 -4.05 -12.56 -35.97
N HIS A 73 -4.34 -13.67 -35.29
CA HIS A 73 -4.00 -13.86 -33.88
C HIS A 73 -2.72 -14.67 -33.69
N ALA A 74 -1.84 -14.23 -32.78
CA ALA A 74 -0.65 -14.96 -32.36
C ALA A 74 -0.67 -15.21 -30.85
N GLU A 75 -0.20 -16.39 -30.43
CA GLU A 75 0.01 -16.72 -29.02
C GLU A 75 1.41 -16.31 -28.59
N VAL A 76 1.51 -15.61 -27.46
CA VAL A 76 2.77 -15.18 -26.88
C VAL A 76 2.84 -15.65 -25.42
N ASP A 77 3.97 -16.26 -25.05
CA ASP A 77 4.28 -16.55 -23.66
C ASP A 77 4.75 -15.24 -23.00
N LEU A 78 4.00 -14.79 -22.00
CA LEU A 78 4.28 -13.60 -21.21
C LEU A 78 4.76 -14.03 -19.82
N HIS A 79 5.98 -13.64 -19.49
CA HIS A 79 6.55 -13.77 -18.17
C HIS A 79 6.11 -12.60 -17.28
N VAL A 80 5.65 -12.90 -16.07
CA VAL A 80 5.16 -11.93 -15.09
C VAL A 80 5.99 -12.04 -13.81
N LEU A 81 6.63 -10.94 -13.40
CA LEU A 81 7.29 -10.81 -12.11
C LEU A 81 6.28 -10.22 -11.12
N LYS A 82 6.05 -10.90 -10.00
CA LYS A 82 5.19 -10.46 -8.91
C LYS A 82 5.97 -10.36 -7.61
N VAL A 83 5.48 -9.51 -6.71
CA VAL A 83 5.79 -9.57 -5.28
C VAL A 83 4.56 -10.07 -4.54
N LYS A 84 4.76 -11.06 -3.67
CA LYS A 84 3.69 -11.67 -2.88
C LYS A 84 4.15 -11.91 -1.45
N GLY A 85 3.27 -11.65 -0.49
CA GLY A 85 3.57 -11.86 0.92
C GLY A 85 2.84 -10.88 1.81
N CYS A 86 3.41 -10.59 2.98
CA CYS A 86 2.87 -9.57 3.86
C CYS A 86 3.96 -8.65 4.43
N ILE A 87 3.59 -7.42 4.77
CA ILE A 87 4.46 -6.43 5.42
C ILE A 87 3.92 -6.18 6.83
N PRO A 88 4.50 -6.80 7.88
CA PRO A 88 4.22 -6.40 9.25
C PRO A 88 4.83 -5.04 9.56
N PHE A 89 4.14 -4.24 10.35
CA PHE A 89 4.59 -2.92 10.77
C PHE A 89 4.15 -2.59 12.20
N ILE A 90 4.90 -1.70 12.84
CA ILE A 90 4.57 -1.09 14.14
C ILE A 90 4.69 0.42 13.99
N ILE A 91 3.72 1.15 14.52
CA ILE A 91 3.72 2.61 14.57
C ILE A 91 3.55 3.05 16.01
N ASN A 92 4.33 4.03 16.46
CA ASN A 92 4.12 4.69 17.74
C ASN A 92 3.88 6.19 17.60
N ILE A 93 3.11 6.70 18.56
CA ILE A 93 2.79 8.11 18.77
C ILE A 93 3.09 8.48 20.22
N GLU A 94 3.42 9.74 20.45
CA GLU A 94 3.71 10.26 21.79
C GLU A 94 2.48 10.95 22.38
N VAL A 95 2.17 10.61 23.63
CA VAL A 95 1.10 11.22 24.41
C VAL A 95 1.63 11.74 25.73
N LYS A 96 0.94 12.74 26.28
CA LYS A 96 1.24 13.33 27.58
C LYS A 96 -0.04 13.47 28.41
N PRO A 97 0.07 13.59 29.75
CA PRO A 97 -1.09 13.89 30.59
C PRO A 97 -1.76 15.21 30.19
N LYS A 98 -3.08 15.24 30.26
CA LYS A 98 -3.88 16.41 29.92
C LYS A 98 -3.92 17.41 31.07
N GLY A 99 -3.48 18.64 30.81
CA GLY A 99 -3.47 19.74 31.79
C GLY A 99 -2.42 19.57 32.90
N ASN A 100 -2.52 20.39 33.95
CA ASN A 100 -1.53 20.46 35.03
C ASN A 100 -1.85 19.52 36.21
N ARG A 101 -2.39 18.32 35.94
CA ARG A 101 -2.70 17.37 37.01
C ARG A 101 -1.42 16.69 37.49
N GLU A 102 -1.34 16.45 38.79
CA GLU A 102 -0.29 15.60 39.35
C GLU A 102 -0.36 14.23 38.68
N THR A 103 0.73 13.85 38.01
CA THR A 103 0.83 12.60 37.26
C THR A 103 2.00 11.81 37.81
N CYS A 104 1.78 10.54 38.10
CA CYS A 104 2.82 9.63 38.56
C CYS A 104 3.53 9.01 37.36
N PHE A 105 4.83 9.31 37.20
CA PHE A 105 5.70 8.60 36.27
C PHE A 105 6.62 7.65 37.04
N THR A 106 6.94 6.50 36.45
CA THR A 106 7.97 5.60 37.01
C THR A 106 9.37 6.18 36.86
N ASP A 107 9.60 6.96 35.79
CA ASP A 107 10.77 7.80 35.60
C ASP A 107 10.43 9.26 35.98
N PRO A 108 11.04 9.84 37.03
CA PRO A 108 10.78 11.21 37.45
C PRO A 108 11.07 12.30 36.41
N HIS A 109 11.86 11.98 35.37
CA HIS A 109 12.20 12.92 34.30
C HIS A 109 11.29 12.79 33.08
N ALA A 110 10.47 11.74 33.01
CA ALA A 110 9.54 11.53 31.93
C ALA A 110 8.39 12.56 31.97
N LYS A 111 7.93 12.95 30.78
CA LYS A 111 6.79 13.87 30.58
C LYS A 111 5.77 13.32 29.60
N GLU A 112 6.15 12.27 28.88
CA GLU A 112 5.46 11.73 27.72
C GLU A 112 5.69 10.21 27.69
N ILE A 113 4.78 9.49 27.06
CA ILE A 113 4.89 8.05 26.83
C ILE A 113 4.49 7.72 25.40
N SER A 114 5.04 6.65 24.85
CA SER A 114 4.62 6.15 23.54
C SER A 114 3.43 5.20 23.66
N LEU A 115 2.42 5.43 22.84
CA LEU A 115 1.41 4.44 22.51
C LEU A 115 1.74 3.85 21.15
N CYS A 116 1.50 2.56 20.96
CA CYS A 116 1.71 1.91 19.68
C CYS A 116 0.44 1.25 19.17
N CYS A 117 0.44 1.00 17.87
CA CYS A 117 -0.39 0.00 17.24
C CYS A 117 0.45 -0.73 16.19
N ASP A 118 0.08 -1.96 15.92
CA ASP A 118 0.71 -2.82 14.92
C ASP A 118 -0.29 -3.23 13.85
N GLY A 119 0.23 -3.71 12.74
CA GLY A 119 -0.59 -4.22 11.66
C GLY A 119 0.22 -5.06 10.69
N ASN A 120 -0.50 -5.67 9.75
CA ASN A 120 0.08 -6.50 8.71
C ASN A 120 -0.70 -6.32 7.41
N VAL A 121 0.01 -6.07 6.31
CA VAL A 121 -0.59 -5.76 5.01
C VAL A 121 -0.20 -6.82 4.00
N CYS A 122 -1.18 -7.49 3.40
CA CYS A 122 -0.94 -8.47 2.35
C CYS A 122 -0.65 -7.78 1.01
N VAL A 123 0.31 -8.32 0.26
CA VAL A 123 0.78 -7.83 -1.02
C VAL A 123 0.64 -8.94 -2.05
N ASP A 124 0.01 -8.65 -3.18
CA ASP A 124 0.02 -9.46 -4.41
C ASP A 124 0.02 -8.50 -5.60
N HIS A 125 1.22 -8.07 -6.00
CA HIS A 125 1.40 -7.01 -7.01
C HIS A 125 2.29 -7.48 -8.15
N VAL A 126 1.90 -7.14 -9.38
CA VAL A 126 2.74 -7.31 -10.57
C VAL A 126 3.75 -6.17 -10.63
N LEU A 127 5.03 -6.51 -10.68
CA LEU A 127 6.14 -5.56 -10.82
C LEU A 127 6.53 -5.33 -12.28
N LYS A 128 6.54 -6.39 -13.09
CA LYS A 128 7.00 -6.33 -14.48
C LYS A 128 6.40 -7.44 -15.33
N CYS A 129 6.18 -7.15 -16.61
CA CYS A 129 5.76 -8.12 -17.62
C CYS A 129 6.75 -8.08 -18.79
N SER A 130 7.12 -9.24 -19.34
CA SER A 130 8.07 -9.35 -20.45
C SER A 130 7.79 -10.57 -21.30
N VAL A 131 8.01 -10.47 -22.62
CA VAL A 131 8.04 -11.63 -23.53
C VAL A 131 9.41 -12.34 -23.52
N GLY A 132 10.40 -11.72 -22.88
CA GLY A 132 11.74 -12.28 -22.68
C GLY A 132 12.00 -12.62 -21.22
N SER A 133 13.27 -12.78 -20.86
CA SER A 133 13.67 -13.09 -19.48
C SER A 133 13.33 -11.93 -18.53
N LEU A 134 13.07 -12.29 -17.27
CA LEU A 134 12.85 -11.36 -16.17
C LEU A 134 14.06 -11.37 -15.23
N PRO A 135 14.45 -10.21 -14.68
CA PRO A 135 15.53 -10.15 -13.71
C PRO A 135 15.19 -10.93 -12.44
N ASP A 136 16.21 -11.43 -11.76
CA ASP A 136 16.09 -11.83 -10.35
C ASP A 136 16.14 -10.58 -9.49
N VAL A 137 15.14 -10.43 -8.62
CA VAL A 137 14.94 -9.22 -7.83
C VAL A 137 14.77 -9.62 -6.38
N HIS A 138 15.52 -8.95 -5.52
CA HIS A 138 15.35 -8.98 -4.08
C HIS A 138 14.65 -7.70 -3.64
N ILE A 139 13.57 -7.81 -2.88
CA ILE A 139 12.81 -6.66 -2.38
C ILE A 139 13.42 -6.20 -1.07
N ASP A 140 13.87 -4.95 -1.03
CA ASP A 140 14.43 -4.31 0.16
C ASP A 140 13.91 -2.86 0.32
N CYS A 141 14.46 -2.14 1.30
CA CYS A 141 14.06 -0.77 1.63
C CYS A 141 14.39 0.27 0.54
N GLN A 142 15.12 -0.08 -0.52
CA GLN A 142 15.29 0.78 -1.70
C GLN A 142 14.08 0.71 -2.63
N TYR A 143 13.39 -0.43 -2.65
CA TYR A 143 12.26 -0.69 -3.54
C TYR A 143 10.90 -0.47 -2.91
N VAL A 144 10.81 -0.49 -1.57
CA VAL A 144 9.58 -0.25 -0.83
C VAL A 144 9.78 0.91 0.12
N THR A 145 8.96 1.95 -0.01
CA THR A 145 8.94 3.09 0.90
C THR A 145 7.52 3.34 1.41
N VAL A 146 7.42 4.09 2.51
CA VAL A 146 6.14 4.58 3.01
C VAL A 146 5.91 5.98 2.45
N CYS A 147 4.78 6.19 1.79
CA CYS A 147 4.32 7.51 1.35
C CYS A 147 2.97 7.86 1.99
N ASP A 148 2.61 9.13 1.91
CA ASP A 148 1.29 9.64 2.34
C ASP A 148 0.93 9.29 3.80
N LEU A 149 1.94 9.16 4.67
CA LEU A 149 1.76 8.88 6.09
C LEU A 149 1.07 10.05 6.77
N GLN A 150 -0.13 9.80 7.26
CA GLN A 150 -1.00 10.79 7.85
C GLN A 150 -1.63 10.28 9.14
N MET A 151 -1.94 11.22 10.01
CA MET A 151 -2.54 10.99 11.31
C MET A 151 -3.79 11.84 11.44
N ARG A 152 -4.91 11.22 11.80
CA ARG A 152 -6.22 11.87 11.91
C ARG A 152 -6.86 11.52 13.25
N PRO A 153 -7.21 12.51 14.08
CA PRO A 153 -8.03 12.27 15.27
C PRO A 153 -9.39 11.69 14.87
N VAL A 154 -9.84 10.68 15.60
CA VAL A 154 -11.18 10.08 15.45
C VAL A 154 -11.84 10.11 16.82
N HIS A 155 -13.06 10.63 16.89
CA HIS A 155 -13.84 10.72 18.12
C HIS A 155 -15.06 9.80 18.01
N GLU A 156 -15.24 8.93 19.00
CA GLU A 156 -16.43 8.09 19.12
C GLU A 156 -17.00 8.26 20.52
N GLY A 157 -18.03 9.09 20.64
CA GLY A 157 -18.55 9.52 21.93
C GLY A 157 -17.48 10.24 22.77
N ALA A 158 -17.20 9.71 23.97
CA ALA A 158 -16.18 10.23 24.87
C ALA A 158 -14.77 9.65 24.62
N CYS A 159 -14.66 8.66 23.73
CA CYS A 159 -13.40 8.01 23.42
C CYS A 159 -12.63 8.78 22.35
N GLN A 160 -11.32 8.91 22.56
CA GLN A 160 -10.40 9.56 21.64
C GLN A 160 -9.51 8.50 21.00
N PHE A 161 -9.45 8.54 19.68
CA PHE A 161 -8.62 7.66 18.88
C PHE A 161 -7.79 8.47 17.90
N VAL A 162 -6.74 7.85 17.41
CA VAL A 162 -5.89 8.39 16.37
C VAL A 162 -5.78 7.34 15.29
N LYS A 163 -6.30 7.65 14.11
CA LYS A 163 -6.14 6.84 12.91
C LYS A 163 -4.87 7.25 12.20
N ILE A 164 -3.96 6.31 12.03
CA ILE A 164 -2.73 6.48 11.27
C ILE A 164 -2.87 5.65 10.00
N SER A 165 -2.61 6.26 8.85
CA SER A 165 -2.73 5.59 7.55
C SER A 165 -1.66 6.10 6.61
N GLY A 166 -1.30 5.27 5.64
CA GLY A 166 -0.38 5.64 4.57
C GLY A 166 -0.40 4.54 3.52
N GLU A 167 0.61 4.56 2.65
CA GLU A 167 0.73 3.58 1.58
C GLU A 167 2.17 3.06 1.52
N PHE A 168 2.34 1.75 1.33
CA PHE A 168 3.60 1.18 0.89
C PHE A 168 3.70 1.36 -0.62
N GLN A 169 4.64 2.17 -1.08
CA GLN A 169 4.94 2.37 -2.49
C GLN A 169 6.07 1.44 -2.92
N PHE A 170 5.80 0.60 -3.90
CA PHE A 170 6.77 -0.22 -4.60
C PHE A 170 7.28 0.58 -5.80
N TYR A 171 8.59 0.62 -6.04
CA TYR A 171 9.13 1.22 -7.25
C TYR A 171 9.37 0.16 -8.33
N SER A 172 9.09 0.51 -9.59
CA SER A 172 9.39 -0.32 -10.75
C SER A 172 10.89 -0.58 -10.89
N LEU A 173 11.23 -1.78 -11.36
CA LEU A 173 12.58 -2.21 -11.73
C LEU A 173 12.85 -2.14 -13.24
#